data_AF-A0A7C1KRL4-F1
#
_entry.id   AF-A0A7C1KRL4-F1
#
_cell.length_a   1.000
_cell.length_b   1.000
_cell.length_c   1.000
_cell.angle_alpha   90.00
_cell.angle_beta   90.00
_cell.angle_gamma   90.00
#
_symmetry.space_group_name_H-M   'P 1'
#
loop_
_entity.id
_entity.type
_entity.pdbx_description
1 polymer ?
#
loop_
_entity_poly.entity_id
_entity_poly.type
_entity_poly.pdbx_seq_one_letter_code
_entity_poly.pdbx_strand_id
1 'polypeptide(L)' 'KHAFEEGEDLLRAFDYLLMLLIYNQIEQIEKGIEPDDFINPEGFGYLERKTLKEAFNLIVNIYDVIEKGYRTERTP' A
#
# COMPACT_ATOMS: atom_id res chain seq x y z
N LYS A 1 -3.17 -23.13 2.95
CA LYS A 1 -1.87 -22.77 3.58
C LYS A 1 -1.30 -21.48 2.99
N HIS A 2 -1.40 -21.27 1.66
CA HIS A 2 -0.97 -20.03 0.98
C HIS A 2 -1.82 -18.77 1.26
N ALA A 3 -3.14 -18.89 1.46
CA ALA A 3 -4.00 -17.72 1.72
C ALA A 3 -3.65 -16.95 3.02
N PHE A 4 -3.08 -17.62 4.02
CA PHE A 4 -2.61 -16.96 5.24
C PHE A 4 -1.29 -16.19 5.01
N GLU A 5 -0.43 -16.68 4.12
CA GLU A 5 0.81 -15.99 3.72
C GLU A 5 0.48 -14.72 2.91
N GLU A 6 -0.47 -14.80 1.97
CA GLU A 6 -0.97 -13.65 1.21
C GLU A 6 -1.59 -12.57 2.10
N GLY A 7 -2.31 -12.98 3.15
CA GLY A 7 -2.88 -12.06 4.14
C GLY A 7 -1.84 -11.37 5.00
N GLU A 8 -0.79 -12.08 5.43
CA GLU A 8 0.33 -11.47 6.16
C GLU A 8 1.13 -10.50 5.30
N ASP A 9 1.39 -10.84 4.04
CA ASP A 9 2.12 -9.97 3.13
C ASP A 9 1.32 -8.70 2.81
N LEU A 10 -0.02 -8.79 2.78
CA LEU A 10 -0.89 -7.61 2.68
C LEU A 10 -0.78 -6.71 3.89
N LEU A 11 -0.83 -7.28 5.09
CA LEU A 11 -0.70 -6.51 6.31
C LEU A 11 0.63 -5.76 6.34
N ARG A 12 1.73 -6.43 5.99
CA ARG A 12 3.07 -5.82 5.88
C ARG A 12 3.11 -4.69 4.85
N ALA A 13 2.46 -4.86 3.70
CA ALA A 13 2.38 -3.82 2.68
C ALA A 13 1.63 -2.59 3.20
N PHE A 14 0.50 -2.78 3.90
CA PHE A 14 -0.24 -1.68 4.52
C PHE A 14 0.55 -0.99 5.62
N ASP A 15 1.20 -1.74 6.51
CA ASP A 15 2.02 -1.17 7.59
C ASP A 15 3.16 -0.31 7.01
N TYR A 16 3.81 -0.78 5.93
CA TYR A 16 4.83 -0.02 5.24
C TYR A 16 4.29 1.29 4.63
N LEU A 17 3.15 1.24 3.95
CA LEU A 17 2.54 2.44 3.36
C LEU A 17 2.08 3.44 4.43
N LEU A 18 1.48 2.95 5.52
CA LEU A 18 1.04 3.80 6.63
C LEU A 18 2.24 4.48 7.30
N MET A 19 3.32 3.74 7.50
CA MET A 19 4.56 4.29 8.03
C MET A 19 5.11 5.41 7.13
N LEU A 20 5.19 5.19 5.82
CA LEU A 20 5.61 6.22 4.87
C LEU A 20 4.73 7.48 4.92
N LEU A 21 3.41 7.28 5.00
CA LEU A 21 2.45 8.37 5.10
C LEU A 21 2.68 9.20 6.38
N ILE A 22 2.81 8.52 7.53
CA ILE A 22 3.04 9.18 8.81
C ILE A 22 4.34 10.00 8.77
N TYR A 23 5.43 9.45 8.23
CA TYR A 23 6.68 10.19 8.09
C TYR A 23 6.53 11.44 7.22
N ASN A 24 5.86 11.31 6.07
CA ASN A 24 5.63 12.45 5.17
C ASN A 24 4.77 13.54 5.84
N GLN A 25 3.73 13.15 6.56
CA GLN A 25 2.85 14.08 7.27
C GLN A 25 3.55 14.77 8.44
N ILE A 26 4.41 14.05 9.18
CA ILE A 26 5.25 14.67 10.22
C ILE A 26 6.14 15.75 9.60
N GLU A 27 6.81 15.46 8.48
CA GLU A 27 7.63 16.46 7.79
C GLU A 27 6.82 17.67 7.30
N GLN A 28 5.59 17.48 6.83
CA GLN A 28 4.69 18.56 6.44
C GLN A 28 4.35 19.45 7.63
N ILE A 29 3.98 18.84 8.77
CA ILE A 29 3.70 19.56 10.03
C ILE A 29 4.91 20.38 10.47
N GLU A 30 6.11 19.79 10.45
CA GLU A 30 7.35 20.49 10.81
C GLU A 30 7.65 21.69 9.91
N LYS A 31 7.20 21.65 8.65
CA LYS A 31 7.31 22.74 7.67
C LYS A 31 6.14 23.74 7.74
N GLY A 32 5.17 23.54 8.62
CA GLY A 32 3.96 24.38 8.72
C GLY A 32 2.99 24.20 7.55
N ILE A 33 3.09 23.07 6.84
CA ILE A 33 2.20 22.69 5.73
C ILE A 33 1.07 21.84 6.30
N GLU A 34 -0.15 22.03 5.80
CA GLU A 34 -1.28 21.18 6.16
C GLU A 34 -1.05 19.74 5.65
N PRO A 35 -1.15 18.71 6.50
CA PRO A 35 -0.86 17.34 6.09
C PRO A 35 -1.79 16.83 4.99
N ASP A 36 -1.22 16.10 4.03
CA ASP A 36 -1.97 15.42 2.97
C ASP A 36 -1.54 13.96 2.82
N ASP A 37 -2.25 13.23 1.96
CA ASP A 37 -1.97 11.82 1.66
C ASP A 37 -1.05 11.64 0.44
N PHE A 38 -0.45 12.73 -0.07
CA PHE A 38 0.39 12.68 -1.25
C PHE A 38 1.86 12.47 -0.89
N ILE A 39 2.40 11.35 -1.34
CA ILE A 39 3.81 11.00 -1.18
C ILE A 39 4.50 11.15 -2.54
N ASN A 40 5.52 12.01 -2.62
CA ASN A 40 6.31 12.18 -3.83
C ASN A 40 7.40 11.08 -3.96
N PRO A 41 7.30 10.15 -4.92
CA PRO A 41 8.26 9.05 -5.06
C PRO A 41 9.65 9.48 -5.56
N GLU A 42 9.79 10.69 -6.11
CA GLU A 42 11.07 11.20 -6.61
C GLU A 42 12.09 11.43 -5.47
N GLY A 43 11.61 11.64 -4.24
CA GLY A 43 12.45 11.82 -3.06
C GLY A 43 13.08 10.53 -2.52
N PHE A 44 12.64 9.36 -3.02
CA PHE A 44 13.05 8.07 -2.48
C PHE A 44 14.31 7.50 -3.14
N GLY A 45 15.02 6.67 -2.40
CA GLY A 45 16.09 5.82 -2.94
C GLY A 45 15.55 4.75 -3.89
N TYR A 46 16.45 4.12 -4.66
CA TYR A 46 16.06 3.04 -5.58
C TYR A 46 15.35 1.88 -4.87
N LEU A 47 15.85 1.48 -3.69
CA LEU A 47 15.27 0.39 -2.92
C LEU A 47 13.87 0.73 -2.42
N GLU A 48 13.69 1.92 -1.84
CA GLU A 48 12.40 2.41 -1.35
C GLU A 48 11.37 2.50 -2.47
N ARG A 49 11.74 3.03 -3.65
CA ARG A 49 10.83 3.03 -4.81
C ARG A 49 10.45 1.62 -5.25
N LYS A 50 11.39 0.68 -5.21
CA LYS A 50 11.12 -0.72 -5.55
C LYS A 50 10.15 -1.34 -4.53
N THR A 51 10.38 -1.16 -3.24
CA THR A 51 9.52 -1.64 -2.16
C THR A 51 8.12 -1.02 -2.22
N LEU A 52 8.02 0.28 -2.49
CA LEU A 52 6.75 0.98 -2.69
C LEU A 52 5.95 0.36 -3.84
N LYS A 53 6.61 0.10 -4.98
CA LYS A 53 5.98 -0.54 -6.14
C LYS A 53 5.51 -1.97 -5.81
N GLU A 54 6.30 -2.74 -5.08
CA GLU A 54 5.95 -4.10 -4.65
C GLU A 54 4.74 -4.10 -3.72
N ALA A 55 4.68 -3.19 -2.74
CA ALA A 55 3.54 -3.02 -1.84
C ALA A 55 2.24 -2.72 -2.60
N PHE A 56 2.27 -1.75 -3.53
CA PHE A 56 1.10 -1.44 -4.36
C PHE A 56 0.66 -2.60 -5.25
N ASN A 57 1.61 -3.33 -5.87
CA ASN A 57 1.28 -4.49 -6.68
C ASN A 57 0.58 -5.58 -5.86
N LEU A 58 1.02 -5.81 -4.62
CA LEU A 58 0.41 -6.81 -3.75
C LEU A 58 -1.03 -6.44 -3.39
N ILE A 59 -1.28 -5.16 -3.10
CA ILE A 59 -2.63 -4.64 -2.87
C ILE A 59 -3.52 -4.84 -4.12
N VAL A 60 -3.04 -4.48 -5.31
CA VAL A 60 -3.78 -4.66 -6.57
C VAL A 60 -4.12 -6.12 -6.83
N ASN A 61 -3.17 -7.03 -6.61
CA ASN A 61 -3.39 -8.46 -6.80
C ASN A 61 -4.52 -8.98 -5.90
N ILE A 62 -4.58 -8.51 -4.65
CA ILE A 62 -5.63 -8.93 -3.72
C ILE A 62 -6.98 -8.33 -4.09
N TYR A 63 -7.02 -7.07 -4.54
CA TYR A 63 -8.26 -6.50 -5.09
C TYR A 63 -8.80 -7.32 -6.27
N ASP A 64 -7.94 -7.79 -7.18
CA ASP A 64 -8.33 -8.67 -8.29
C ASP A 64 -8.87 -10.04 -7.81
N VAL A 65 -8.24 -10.64 -6.79
CA VAL A 65 -8.74 -11.88 -6.17
C VAL A 65 -10.12 -11.67 -5.53
N ILE A 66 -10.28 -10.59 -4.76
CA ILE A 66 -11.55 -10.23 -4.11
C ILE A 66 -12.63 -9.97 -5.18
N GLU A 67 -12.32 -9.20 -6.22
CA GLU A 67 -13.25 -8.89 -7.31
C GLU A 67 -13.70 -10.15 -8.04
N LYS A 68 -12.78 -11.07 -8.35
CA LYS A 68 -13.10 -12.37 -8.95
C LYS A 68 -14.00 -13.20 -8.05
N GLY A 69 -13.73 -13.23 -6.74
CA GLY A 69 -14.60 -13.89 -5.75
C GLY A 69 -16.03 -13.35 -5.81
N TYR A 70 -16.20 -12.03 -5.71
CA TYR A 70 -17.51 -11.38 -5.76
C TYR A 70 -18.24 -11.55 -7.09
N ARG A 71 -17.53 -11.54 -8.23
CA ARG A 71 -18.15 -11.78 -9.55
C ARG A 71 -18.68 -13.20 -9.68
N THR A 72 -17.98 -14.18 -9.12
CA THR A 72 -18.39 -15.59 -9.16
C THR A 72 -19.67 -15.83 -8.35
N GLU A 73 -19.81 -15.17 -7.20
CA GLU A 73 -21.00 -15.25 -6.33
C GLU A 73 -22.24 -14.52 -6.87
N ARG A 74 -22.08 -13.64 -7.88
CA ARG A 74 -23.19 -12.86 -8.48
C ARG A 74 -23.67 -13.39 -9.83
N THR A 75 -23.17 -14.53 -10.29
CA THR A 75 -23.72 -15.22 -11.46
C THR A 75 -24.90 -16.09 -11.00
N PRO A 76 -26.14 -15.89 -11.49
CA PRO A 76 -27.27 -16.76 -11.18
C PRO A 76 -27.10 -18.17 -11.76
#